data_AF-A0A2G2N3A3-F1
#
_entry.id   AF-A0A2G2N3A3-F1
#
_cell.length_a   1.000
_cell.length_b   1.000
_cell.length_c   1.000
_cell.angle_alpha   90.00
_cell.angle_beta   90.00
_cell.angle_gamma   90.00
#
_symmetry.space_group_name_H-M   'P 1'
#
loop_
_entity.id
_entity.type
_entity.pdbx_description
1 polymer ?
#
loop_
_entity_poly.entity_id
_entity_poly.type
_entity_poly.pdbx_seq_one_letter_code
_entity_poly.pdbx_strand_id
1 'polypeptide(L)' 'MGEIIGVPSGQYTNSQANKRYALMALELLRQNPELKTNKQLLWQKIMAGEQKQHNQQMDVVISLFDSGMTR' A
#
# COMPACT_ATOMS: atom_id res chain seq x y z
N MET A 1 5.97 13.74 -3.18
CA MET A 1 7.15 13.39 -2.36
C MET A 1 7.29 11.87 -2.35
N GLY A 2 8.42 11.32 -1.91
CA GLY A 2 8.51 9.87 -1.67
C GLY A 2 7.76 9.51 -0.39
N GLU A 3 7.21 8.30 -0.30
CA GLU A 3 6.46 7.86 0.89
C GLU A 3 7.33 7.12 1.91
N ILE A 4 8.54 6.68 1.54
CA ILE A 4 9.40 5.85 2.40
C ILE A 4 10.50 6.69 3.05
N ILE A 5 10.63 6.59 4.37
CA ILE A 5 11.64 7.28 5.18
C ILE A 5 13.04 6.80 4.75
N GLY A 6 13.98 7.74 4.63
CA GLY A 6 15.35 7.43 4.18
C GLY A 6 15.50 7.14 2.69
N VAL A 7 14.41 7.03 1.93
CA VAL A 7 14.45 6.85 0.46
C VAL A 7 14.11 8.17 -0.24
N PRO A 8 15.01 8.69 -1.11
CA PRO A 8 14.73 9.85 -1.94
C PRO A 8 13.49 9.67 -2.82
N SER A 9 12.87 10.75 -3.27
CA SER A 9 11.84 10.65 -4.30
C SER A 9 12.47 10.30 -5.65
N GLY A 10 11.88 9.36 -6.39
CA GLY A 10 12.39 8.92 -7.69
C GLY A 10 11.41 8.00 -8.43
N GLN A 11 11.84 7.49 -9.59
CA GLN A 11 11.11 6.49 -10.37
C GLN A 11 11.62 5.09 -10.02
N TYR A 12 10.86 4.37 -9.18
CA TYR A 12 11.23 3.04 -8.67
C TYR A 12 10.46 1.90 -9.32
N THR A 13 9.51 2.20 -10.20
CA THR A 13 8.72 1.20 -10.91
C THR A 13 8.19 1.74 -12.22
N ASN A 14 8.13 0.87 -13.22
CA ASN A 14 7.43 1.13 -14.48
C ASN A 14 5.93 0.79 -14.38
N SER A 15 5.50 0.10 -13.32
CA SER A 15 4.10 -0.29 -13.12
C SER A 15 3.30 0.83 -12.46
N GLN A 16 2.49 1.52 -13.26
CA GLN A 16 1.57 2.55 -12.74
C GLN A 16 0.51 1.95 -11.82
N ALA A 17 0.06 0.73 -12.10
CA ALA A 17 -0.96 0.05 -11.29
C ALA A 17 -0.44 -0.27 -9.88
N ASN A 18 0.74 -0.89 -9.76
CA ASN A 18 1.30 -1.25 -8.45
C ASN A 18 1.62 0.00 -7.63
N LYS A 19 2.13 1.06 -8.27
CA LYS A 19 2.32 2.36 -7.62
C LYS A 19 1.01 2.89 -7.06
N ARG A 20 -0.05 2.90 -7.87
CA ARG A 20 -1.38 3.36 -7.45
C ARG A 20 -1.92 2.55 -6.27
N TYR A 21 -1.83 1.23 -6.33
CA TYR A 21 -2.31 0.36 -5.24
C TYR A 21 -1.56 0.60 -3.93
N ALA A 22 -0.24 0.76 -3.97
CA ALA A 22 0.54 1.03 -2.76
C ALA A 22 0.18 2.38 -2.12
N LEU A 23 -0.03 3.42 -2.93
CA LEU A 23 -0.44 4.73 -2.44
C LEU A 23 -1.84 4.71 -1.82
N MET A 24 -2.80 4.06 -2.48
CA MET A 24 -4.16 3.88 -1.94
C MET A 24 -4.16 3.07 -0.64
N ALA A 25 -3.39 1.98 -0.59
CA ALA A 25 -3.23 1.17 0.61
C ALA A 25 -2.71 2.00 1.78
N LEU A 26 -1.67 2.81 1.53
CA LEU A 26 -1.07 3.65 2.56
C LEU A 26 -2.04 4.73 3.07
N GLU A 27 -2.80 5.35 2.17
CA GLU A 27 -3.85 6.31 2.55
C GLU A 27 -4.94 5.66 3.42
N LEU A 28 -5.43 4.47 3.04
CA LEU A 28 -6.40 3.72 3.82
C LEU A 28 -5.87 3.33 5.21
N LEU A 29 -4.59 2.94 5.30
CA LEU A 29 -3.94 2.58 6.57
C LEU A 29 -3.75 3.79 7.48
N ARG A 30 -3.43 4.97 6.93
CA ARG A 30 -3.36 6.21 7.72
C ARG A 30 -4.72 6.61 8.30
N GLN A 31 -5.80 6.38 7.55
CA GLN A 31 -7.17 6.67 8.00
C GLN A 31 -7.69 5.61 8.97
N ASN A 32 -7.38 4.33 8.73
CA ASN A 32 -7.88 3.19 9.50
C ASN A 32 -6.75 2.17 9.73
N PRO A 33 -5.87 2.39 10.73
CA PRO A 33 -4.69 1.54 10.95
C PRO A 33 -5.02 0.07 11.20
N GLU A 34 -6.21 -0.25 11.72
CA GLU A 34 -6.65 -1.62 11.98
C GLU A 34 -6.76 -2.48 10.71
N LEU A 35 -6.92 -1.85 9.52
CA LEU A 35 -6.98 -2.57 8.24
C LEU A 35 -5.73 -3.39 7.93
N LYS A 36 -4.59 -3.09 8.58
CA LYS A 36 -3.36 -3.88 8.48
C LYS A 36 -3.54 -5.34 8.88
N THR A 37 -4.49 -5.63 9.77
CA THR A 37 -4.76 -6.99 10.27
C THR A 37 -5.53 -7.84 9.26
N ASN A 38 -6.13 -7.23 8.24
CA ASN A 38 -6.92 -7.92 7.23
C ASN A 38 -6.53 -7.46 5.83
N LYS A 39 -5.44 -8.02 5.31
CA LYS A 39 -4.91 -7.71 3.98
C LYS A 39 -5.91 -7.95 2.84
N GLN A 40 -6.81 -8.92 2.99
CA GLN A 40 -7.84 -9.20 2.00
C GLN A 40 -8.87 -8.06 1.96
N LEU A 41 -9.33 -7.60 3.13
CA LEU A 41 -10.23 -6.44 3.22
C LEU A 41 -9.57 -5.16 2.70
N LEU A 42 -8.30 -4.94 3.05
CA LEU A 42 -7.53 -3.81 2.52
C LEU A 42 -7.47 -3.84 0.99
N TRP A 43 -7.16 -5.01 0.41
CA TRP A 43 -7.13 -5.19 -1.02
C TRP A 43 -8.50 -4.98 -1.68
N GLN A 44 -9.57 -5.50 -1.09
CA GLN A 44 -10.95 -5.32 -1.57
C GLN A 44 -11.33 -3.83 -1.63
N LYS A 45 -10.96 -3.05 -0.60
CA LYS A 45 -11.20 -1.59 -0.58
C LYS A 45 -10.47 -0.88 -1.72
N ILE A 46 -9.24 -1.30 -2.06
CA ILE A 46 -8.46 -0.72 -3.17
C ILE A 46 -9.06 -1.10 -4.53
N MET A 47 -9.55 -2.33 -4.68
CA MET A 47 -10.14 -2.81 -5.94
C MET A 47 -11.51 -2.22 -6.24
N ALA A 48 -12.22 -1.65 -5.25
CA ALA A 48 -13.52 -1.01 -5.42
C ALA A 48 -14.55 -1.86 -6.22
N GLY A 49 -14.50 -3.19 -6.05
CA GLY A 49 -15.38 -4.14 -6.75
C GLY A 49 -14.74 -4.87 -7.94
N GLU A 50 -13.52 -4.51 -8.35
CA GLU A 50 -12.77 -5.28 -9.35
C GLU A 50 -12.33 -6.65 -8.80
N GLN A 51 -12.60 -7.73 -9.54
CA GLN A 51 -12.15 -9.06 -9.17
C GLN A 51 -10.71 -9.29 -9.63
N LYS A 52 -9.76 -8.90 -8.79
CA LYS A 52 -8.33 -9.13 -9.01
C LYS A 52 -7.71 -9.86 -7.84
N GLN A 53 -6.94 -10.90 -8.11
CA GLN A 53 -6.20 -11.59 -7.07
C GLN A 53 -5.08 -10.70 -6.52
N HIS A 54 -4.89 -10.78 -5.21
CA HIS A 54 -3.83 -10.08 -4.52
C HIS A 54 -2.50 -10.80 -4.69
N ASN A 55 -1.48 -10.11 -5.21
CA ASN A 55 -0.14 -10.68 -5.44
C ASN A 55 0.85 -10.24 -4.34
N GLN A 56 0.51 -10.43 -3.06
CA GLN A 56 1.36 -10.12 -1.90
C GLN A 56 1.78 -8.65 -1.74
N GLN A 57 1.26 -7.75 -2.57
CA GLN A 57 1.60 -6.32 -2.59
C GLN A 57 1.28 -5.62 -1.27
N MET A 58 0.26 -6.10 -0.56
CA MET A 58 -0.19 -5.53 0.71
C MET A 58 0.71 -5.97 1.84
N ASP A 59 1.32 -7.17 1.77
CA ASP A 59 2.28 -7.61 2.77
C ASP A 59 3.48 -6.65 2.84
N VAL A 60 3.95 -6.14 1.70
CA VAL A 60 5.02 -5.12 1.63
C VAL A 60 4.56 -3.79 2.24
N VAL A 61 3.39 -3.28 1.83
CA VAL A 61 2.89 -1.99 2.33
C VAL A 61 2.62 -2.05 3.83
N ILE A 62 1.98 -3.12 4.31
CA ILE A 62 1.71 -3.34 5.73
C ILE A 62 3.01 -3.40 6.51
N SER A 63 4.02 -4.15 6.03
CA SER A 63 5.31 -4.27 6.73
C SER A 63 6.04 -2.93 6.88
N LEU A 64 6.01 -2.08 5.84
CA LEU A 64 6.62 -0.74 5.89
C LEU A 64 5.83 0.23 6.78
N PHE A 65 4.51 0.12 6.78
CA PHE A 65 3.64 0.91 7.65
C PHE A 65 3.84 0.53 9.12
N ASP A 66 3.85 -0.77 9.43
CA ASP A 66 4.00 -1.27 10.81
C ASP A 66 5.39 -1.00 11.41
N SER A 67 6.42 -0.96 10.56
CA SER A 67 7.77 -0.59 10.99
C SER A 67 7.96 0.92 11.17
N GLY A 68 6.93 1.73 10.89
CA GLY A 68 7.01 3.19 10.94
C GLY A 68 7.94 3.77 9.87
N MET A 69 8.19 3.04 8.78
CA MET A 69 9.07 3.46 7.68
C MET A 69 8.33 4.23 6.57
N THR A 70 7.03 4.45 6.71
CA THR A 70 6.23 5.30 5.83
C THR A 70 6.03 6.69 6.44
N ARG A 71 6.00 7.73 5.60
CA ARG A 71 5.67 9.11 6.00
C ARG A 71 4.20 9.30 6.33
#